data_AF-A0A804R5J6-F1
#
_entry.id   AF-A0A804R5J6-F1
#
_cell.length_a   1.000
_cell.length_b   1.000
_cell.length_c   1.000
_cell.angle_alpha   90.00
_cell.angle_beta   90.00
_cell.angle_gamma   90.00
#
_symmetry.space_group_name_H-M   'P 1'
#
loop_
_entity.id
_entity.type
_entity.pdbx_description
1 polymer ?
#
loop_
_entity_poly.entity_id
_entity_poly.type
_entity_poly.pdbx_seq_one_letter_code
_entity_poly.pdbx_strand_id
1 'polypeptide(L)'
;MVVATEEMVVYCFDTLVAYFTGERPPPPAFEDGNHALRDRRFPPIQSKELPTLECTVSILTDYEIAEDYLDWEVGKHGLIIEFTAPDSNTKHSATYLPEVAGHEGWTHVETIDSLVRKAGYQRIITESLRKKIKVTRYQSTLYTMHYGEYVAYLKKNRGAAPSISGAPPVVNGFKPSH
;
A
#
# COMPACT_ATOMS: atom_id res chain seq x y z
N MET A 1 2.25 16.94 -9.76
CA MET A 1 1.84 15.56 -9.47
C MET A 1 2.62 15.11 -8.26
N VAL A 2 1.95 14.71 -7.18
CA VAL A 2 2.64 14.18 -5.98
C VAL A 2 3.01 12.74 -6.29
N VAL A 3 4.28 12.39 -6.13
CA VAL A 3 4.81 11.05 -6.40
C VAL A 3 5.41 10.46 -5.14
N ALA A 4 5.40 9.13 -5.00
CA ALA A 4 6.14 8.45 -3.95
C ALA A 4 7.65 8.70 -4.13
N THR A 5 8.34 9.06 -3.04
CA THR A 5 9.78 9.40 -3.09
C THR A 5 10.62 8.58 -2.11
N GLU A 6 11.94 8.62 -2.30
CA GLU A 6 12.92 8.02 -1.39
C GLU A 6 12.73 8.52 0.04
N GLU A 7 12.51 9.83 0.22
CA GLU A 7 12.37 10.47 1.53
C GLU A 7 11.15 9.97 2.30
N MET A 8 10.05 9.64 1.60
CA MET A 8 8.85 9.09 2.23
C MET A 8 9.13 7.71 2.82
N VAL A 9 9.86 6.85 2.11
CA VAL A 9 10.20 5.51 2.59
C VAL A 9 11.28 5.57 3.67
N VAL A 10 12.26 6.46 3.54
CA VAL A 10 13.24 6.77 4.60
C VAL A 10 12.52 7.20 5.87
N TYR A 11 11.48 8.04 5.77
CA TYR A 11 10.69 8.46 6.93
C TYR A 11 9.98 7.29 7.63
N CYS A 12 9.44 6.34 6.86
CA CYS A 12 8.83 5.13 7.41
C CYS A 12 9.85 4.31 8.21
N PHE A 13 11.07 4.14 7.69
CA PHE A 13 12.13 3.46 8.43
C PHE A 13 12.64 4.28 9.63
N ASP A 14 12.79 5.60 9.51
CA ASP A 14 13.17 6.48 10.62
C ASP A 14 12.18 6.34 11.79
N THR A 15 10.88 6.29 11.47
CA THR A 15 9.82 6.06 12.47
C THR A 15 9.98 4.69 13.14
N LEU A 16 10.26 3.65 12.37
CA LEU A 16 10.44 2.30 12.89
C LEU A 16 11.70 2.19 13.76
N VAL A 17 12.80 2.83 13.36
CA VAL A 17 14.03 2.90 14.16
C VAL A 17 13.79 3.65 15.46
N ALA A 18 13.15 4.82 15.41
CA ALA A 18 12.82 5.62 16.60
C ALA A 18 12.00 4.81 17.62
N TYR A 19 11.05 3.99 17.14
CA TYR A 19 10.30 3.07 18.00
C TYR A 19 11.20 2.07 18.73
N PHE A 20 12.18 1.47 18.05
CA PHE A 20 13.10 0.52 18.67
C PHE A 20 14.18 1.16 19.55
N THR A 21 14.56 2.40 19.29
CA THR A 21 15.54 3.14 20.10
C THR A 21 14.90 3.87 21.28
N GLY A 22 13.57 3.94 21.34
CA GLY A 22 12.84 4.72 22.35
C GLY A 22 12.93 6.23 22.11
N GLU A 23 13.35 6.64 20.93
CA GLU A 23 13.45 8.03 20.50
C GLU A 23 12.11 8.51 19.93
N ARG A 24 11.92 9.84 19.85
CA ARG A 24 10.77 10.41 19.16
C ARG A 24 11.00 10.32 17.65
N PRO A 25 10.02 9.85 16.85
CA PRO A 25 10.18 9.87 15.39
C PRO A 25 10.38 11.30 14.91
N PRO A 26 11.15 11.51 13.83
CA PRO A 26 11.27 12.83 13.23
C PRO A 26 9.88 13.36 12.84
N PRO A 27 9.66 14.68 12.80
CA PRO A 27 8.46 15.21 12.19
C PRO A 27 8.42 14.76 10.72
N PRO A 28 7.28 14.27 10.21
CA PRO A 28 7.18 13.95 8.80
C PRO A 28 7.39 15.21 7.98
N ALA A 29 8.04 15.07 6.83
CA ALA A 29 8.10 16.14 5.83
C ALA A 29 6.75 16.33 5.10
N PHE A 30 5.73 15.56 5.46
CA PHE A 30 4.41 15.49 4.83
C PHE A 30 3.28 15.44 5.89
N GLU A 31 2.09 15.92 5.55
CA GLU A 31 0.96 16.03 6.47
C GLU A 31 0.30 14.67 6.79
N ASP A 32 -0.23 14.51 8.01
CA ASP A 32 -1.09 13.42 8.50
C ASP A 32 -0.60 11.96 8.31
N GLY A 33 0.55 11.61 8.90
CA GLY A 33 1.05 10.24 8.93
C GLY A 33 0.45 9.37 10.05
N ASN A 34 -0.32 8.33 9.71
CA ASN A 34 -0.62 7.21 10.62
C ASN A 34 0.46 6.12 10.48
N HIS A 35 1.07 5.71 11.60
CA HIS A 35 2.23 4.78 11.59
C HIS A 35 1.82 3.29 11.59
N ALA A 36 2.60 2.47 10.87
CA ALA A 36 2.38 1.02 10.66
C ALA A 36 2.39 0.15 11.94
N LEU A 37 2.89 0.68 13.06
CA LEU A 37 3.04 -0.04 14.34
C LEU A 37 1.71 -0.37 15.05
N ARG A 38 0.57 -0.02 14.45
CA ARG A 38 -0.77 -0.18 15.05
C ARG A 38 -1.66 -1.18 14.32
N ASP A 39 -1.13 -1.93 13.36
CA ASP A 39 -1.91 -2.96 12.67
C ASP A 39 -2.12 -4.19 13.55
N ARG A 40 -3.33 -4.35 14.10
CA ARG A 40 -3.67 -5.44 15.04
C ARG A 40 -3.83 -6.81 14.36
N ARG A 41 -3.75 -6.87 13.02
CA ARG A 41 -3.86 -8.13 12.26
C ARG A 41 -2.57 -8.96 12.36
N PHE A 42 -1.45 -8.32 12.69
CA PHE A 42 -0.14 -8.93 12.80
C PHE A 42 0.47 -8.66 14.18
N PRO A 43 1.33 -9.56 14.69
CA PRO A 43 2.15 -9.23 15.86
C PRO A 43 3.05 -8.02 15.54
N PRO A 44 3.43 -7.20 16.53
CA PRO A 44 4.38 -6.12 16.32
C PRO A 44 5.70 -6.63 15.74
N ILE A 45 6.26 -5.86 14.81
CA ILE A 45 7.57 -6.13 14.21
C ILE A 45 8.63 -6.26 15.31
N GLN A 46 9.48 -7.27 15.23
CA GLN A 46 10.61 -7.48 16.13
C GLN A 46 11.90 -6.90 15.53
N SER A 47 12.83 -6.42 16.37
CA SER A 47 14.09 -5.82 15.92
C SER A 47 14.94 -6.76 15.06
N LYS A 48 14.82 -8.08 15.28
CA LYS A 48 15.49 -9.11 14.49
C LYS A 48 15.01 -9.24 13.04
N GLU A 49 13.80 -8.76 12.75
CA GLU A 49 13.19 -8.83 11.42
C GLU A 49 13.65 -7.68 10.51
N LEU A 50 14.21 -6.61 11.11
CA LEU A 50 14.66 -5.41 10.39
C LEU A 50 15.51 -5.70 9.15
N PRO A 51 16.55 -6.57 9.19
CA PRO A 51 17.41 -6.79 8.03
C PRO A 51 16.69 -7.38 6.81
N THR A 52 15.51 -7.97 7.00
CA THR A 52 14.70 -8.59 5.94
C THR A 52 13.51 -7.73 5.52
N LEU A 53 13.29 -6.58 6.16
CA LEU A 53 12.14 -5.73 5.85
C LEU A 53 12.31 -5.01 4.51
N GLU A 54 11.18 -4.91 3.83
CA GLU A 54 10.94 -4.04 2.71
C GLU A 54 9.84 -3.05 3.11
N CYS A 55 10.01 -1.78 2.73
CA CYS A 55 8.99 -0.76 2.93
C CYS A 55 8.59 -0.18 1.57
N THR A 56 7.28 -0.12 1.32
CA THR A 56 6.70 0.47 0.13
C THR A 56 5.75 1.59 0.51
N VAL A 57 5.96 2.76 -0.07
CA VAL A 57 5.01 3.88 -0.01
C VAL A 57 4.29 3.96 -1.35
N SER A 58 2.96 3.97 -1.29
CA SER A 58 2.09 4.17 -2.45
C SER A 58 1.32 5.48 -2.30
N ILE A 59 1.50 6.40 -3.24
CA ILE A 59 0.73 7.65 -3.31
C ILE A 59 -0.36 7.49 -4.36
N LEU A 60 -1.61 7.64 -3.94
CA LEU A 60 -2.78 7.50 -4.79
C LEU A 60 -3.18 8.86 -5.36
N THR A 61 -3.32 8.96 -6.68
CA THR A 61 -3.60 10.20 -7.41
C THR A 61 -4.65 10.00 -8.50
N ASP A 62 -5.06 11.10 -9.13
CA ASP A 62 -5.86 11.09 -10.36
C ASP A 62 -7.17 10.30 -10.21
N TYR A 63 -7.89 10.58 -9.12
CA TYR A 63 -9.20 9.99 -8.85
C TYR A 63 -10.24 10.50 -9.83
N GLU A 64 -10.88 9.58 -10.54
CA GLU A 64 -11.89 9.86 -11.55
C GLU A 64 -13.07 8.90 -11.38
N ILE A 65 -14.29 9.40 -11.57
CA ILE A 65 -15.47 8.53 -11.70
C ILE A 65 -15.42 7.91 -13.09
N ALA A 66 -15.44 6.58 -13.16
CA ALA A 66 -15.47 5.85 -14.42
C ALA A 66 -16.86 5.90 -15.06
N GLU A 67 -16.92 5.85 -16.39
CA GLU A 67 -18.18 5.89 -17.15
C GLU A 67 -19.05 4.65 -16.88
N ASP A 68 -18.42 3.49 -16.78
CA ASP A 68 -19.04 2.23 -16.38
C ASP A 68 -18.05 1.32 -15.63
N TYR A 69 -18.49 0.11 -15.27
CA TYR A 69 -17.70 -0.81 -14.46
C TYR A 69 -16.50 -1.45 -15.21
N LEU A 70 -16.40 -1.24 -16.52
CA LEU A 70 -15.32 -1.70 -17.39
C LEU A 70 -14.36 -0.56 -17.78
N ASP A 71 -14.72 0.70 -17.52
CA ASP A 71 -13.94 1.90 -17.88
C ASP A 71 -12.70 2.11 -16.98
N TRP A 72 -11.75 1.17 -17.07
CA TRP A 72 -10.46 1.21 -16.42
C TRP A 72 -9.44 0.30 -17.11
N GLU A 73 -8.18 0.36 -16.71
CA GLU A 73 -7.08 -0.32 -17.39
C GLU A 73 -6.30 -1.16 -16.37
N VAL A 74 -6.15 -2.46 -16.66
CA VAL A 74 -5.45 -3.41 -15.80
C VAL A 74 -3.98 -3.03 -15.67
N GLY A 75 -3.46 -3.02 -14.45
CA GLY A 75 -2.07 -2.65 -14.15
C GLY A 75 -1.81 -1.15 -14.09
N LYS A 76 -2.79 -0.32 -14.46
CA LYS A 76 -2.69 1.15 -14.40
C LYS A 76 -3.63 1.75 -13.36
N HIS A 77 -4.88 1.29 -13.33
CA HIS A 77 -5.91 1.85 -12.47
C HIS A 77 -6.17 0.98 -11.24
N GLY A 78 -6.09 1.59 -10.06
CA GLY A 78 -6.73 1.10 -8.85
C GLY A 78 -8.20 1.47 -8.86
N LEU A 79 -9.01 0.73 -8.11
CA LEU A 79 -10.46 0.83 -8.14
C LEU A 79 -11.02 0.99 -6.74
N ILE A 80 -11.95 1.93 -6.56
CA ILE A 80 -12.90 1.95 -5.45
C ILE A 80 -14.27 1.67 -6.05
N ILE A 81 -14.96 0.66 -5.54
CA ILE A 81 -16.36 0.41 -5.89
C ILE A 81 -17.27 0.86 -4.77
N GLU A 82 -18.45 1.36 -5.14
CA GLU A 82 -19.54 1.67 -4.23
C GLU A 82 -20.86 1.20 -4.85
N PHE A 83 -21.67 0.46 -4.09
CA PHE A 83 -23.00 0.04 -4.54
C PHE A 83 -23.93 -0.20 -3.37
N THR A 84 -25.22 -0.22 -3.65
CA THR A 84 -26.27 -0.60 -2.68
C THR A 84 -26.78 -1.99 -3.01
N ALA A 85 -26.73 -2.91 -2.05
CA ALA A 85 -27.24 -4.26 -2.19
C ALA A 85 -28.74 -4.25 -2.54
N PRO A 86 -29.17 -4.89 -3.65
CA PRO A 86 -30.56 -4.82 -4.12
C PRO A 86 -31.55 -5.53 -3.20
N ASP A 87 -31.09 -6.50 -2.40
CA ASP A 87 -31.92 -7.30 -1.51
C ASP A 87 -32.06 -6.74 -0.08
N SER A 88 -31.07 -5.97 0.38
CA SER A 88 -31.02 -5.47 1.76
C SER A 88 -30.94 -3.95 1.87
N ASN A 89 -30.81 -3.24 0.74
CA ASN A 89 -30.57 -1.81 0.68
C ASN A 89 -29.33 -1.34 1.48
N THR A 90 -28.39 -2.25 1.75
CA THR A 90 -27.15 -1.97 2.49
C THR A 90 -26.08 -1.42 1.54
N LYS A 91 -25.36 -0.38 1.96
CA LYS A 91 -24.24 0.17 1.17
C LYS A 91 -22.98 -0.65 1.38
N HIS A 92 -22.27 -0.90 0.28
CA HIS A 92 -21.03 -1.66 0.25
C HIS A 92 -19.95 -0.85 -0.48
N SER A 93 -18.70 -1.01 -0.03
CA SER A 93 -17.54 -0.46 -0.71
C SER A 93 -16.32 -1.36 -0.53
N ALA A 94 -15.47 -1.40 -1.53
CA ALA A 94 -14.17 -2.07 -1.50
C ALA A 94 -13.19 -1.36 -2.41
N THR A 95 -11.90 -1.57 -2.14
CA THR A 95 -10.81 -1.01 -2.94
C THR A 95 -9.79 -2.08 -3.33
N TYR A 96 -9.22 -1.93 -4.52
CA TYR A 96 -8.00 -2.61 -4.97
C TYR A 96 -7.01 -1.59 -5.53
N LEU A 97 -5.73 -1.83 -5.25
CA LEU A 97 -4.61 -1.07 -5.81
C LEU A 97 -4.37 -1.49 -7.29
N PRO A 98 -3.70 -0.65 -8.10
CA PRO A 98 -3.50 -0.89 -9.53
C PRO A 98 -2.91 -2.26 -9.89
N GLU A 99 -2.03 -2.79 -9.05
CA GLU A 99 -1.30 -4.03 -9.29
C GLU A 99 -2.15 -5.30 -9.10
N VAL A 100 -3.24 -5.23 -8.35
CA VAL A 100 -3.98 -6.43 -7.89
C VAL A 100 -4.56 -7.22 -9.05
N ALA A 101 -5.30 -6.57 -9.96
CA ALA A 101 -5.96 -7.26 -11.07
C ALA A 101 -4.95 -7.93 -12.01
N GLY A 102 -3.83 -7.24 -12.29
CA GLY A 102 -2.76 -7.77 -13.14
C GLY A 102 -2.03 -8.94 -12.49
N HIS A 103 -1.74 -8.86 -11.19
CA HIS A 103 -1.07 -9.94 -10.44
C HIS A 103 -1.92 -11.22 -10.40
N GLU A 104 -3.23 -11.08 -10.23
CA GLU A 104 -4.15 -12.23 -10.19
C GLU A 104 -4.51 -12.76 -11.60
N GLY A 105 -4.15 -12.02 -12.66
CA GLY A 105 -4.52 -12.36 -14.03
C GLY A 105 -6.02 -12.22 -14.30
N TRP A 106 -6.72 -11.38 -13.53
CA TRP A 106 -8.17 -11.20 -13.65
C TRP A 106 -8.55 -10.28 -14.81
N THR A 107 -9.64 -10.64 -15.49
CA THR A 107 -10.35 -9.74 -16.39
C THR A 107 -11.06 -8.62 -15.64
N HIS A 108 -11.59 -7.63 -16.37
CA HIS A 108 -12.36 -6.54 -15.77
C HIS A 108 -13.56 -7.04 -14.96
N VAL A 109 -14.32 -7.99 -15.51
CA VAL A 109 -15.51 -8.56 -14.86
C VAL A 109 -15.12 -9.34 -13.61
N GLU A 110 -14.09 -10.18 -13.69
CA GLU A 110 -13.62 -10.97 -12.53
C GLU A 110 -13.12 -10.05 -11.40
N THR A 111 -12.42 -8.97 -11.75
CA THR A 111 -11.96 -7.99 -10.77
C THR A 111 -13.14 -7.29 -10.08
N ILE A 112 -14.15 -6.87 -10.84
CA ILE A 112 -15.35 -6.22 -10.28
C ILE A 112 -16.12 -7.20 -9.41
N ASP A 113 -16.31 -8.44 -9.85
CA ASP A 113 -16.99 -9.47 -9.07
C ASP A 113 -16.23 -9.77 -7.77
N SER A 114 -14.90 -9.86 -7.84
CA SER A 114 -14.02 -10.03 -6.69
C SER A 114 -14.13 -8.86 -5.70
N LEU A 115 -14.13 -7.61 -6.19
CA LEU A 115 -14.37 -6.42 -5.36
C LEU A 115 -15.74 -6.45 -4.68
N VAL A 116 -16.79 -6.89 -5.37
CA VAL A 116 -18.13 -7.05 -4.79
C VAL A 116 -18.12 -8.07 -3.65
N ARG A 117 -17.42 -9.20 -3.82
CA ARG A 117 -17.22 -10.19 -2.74
C ARG A 117 -16.43 -9.61 -1.58
N LYS A 118 -15.35 -8.88 -1.87
CA LYS A 118 -14.50 -8.20 -0.88
C LYS A 118 -15.27 -7.16 -0.08
N ALA A 119 -16.24 -6.48 -0.70
CA ALA A 119 -17.12 -5.53 -0.04
C ALA A 119 -18.14 -6.22 0.91
N GLY A 120 -18.15 -7.55 0.96
CA GLY A 120 -19.00 -8.36 1.84
C GLY A 120 -20.30 -8.84 1.19
N TYR A 121 -20.51 -8.64 -0.11
CA TYR A 121 -21.73 -9.07 -0.78
C TYR A 121 -21.65 -10.54 -1.21
N GLN A 122 -22.50 -11.39 -0.63
CA GLN A 122 -22.42 -12.85 -0.81
C GLN A 122 -23.46 -13.45 -1.75
N ARG A 123 -24.38 -12.66 -2.33
CA ARG A 123 -25.40 -13.19 -3.23
C ARG A 123 -24.93 -13.28 -4.70
N ILE A 124 -25.86 -13.58 -5.60
CA ILE A 124 -25.61 -13.65 -7.03
C ILE A 124 -25.25 -12.25 -7.55
N ILE A 125 -24.14 -12.17 -8.28
CA ILE A 125 -23.71 -10.94 -8.94
C ILE A 125 -24.31 -10.97 -10.35
N THR A 126 -25.20 -10.03 -10.63
CA THR A 126 -25.90 -9.94 -11.92
C THR A 126 -25.36 -8.79 -12.75
N GLU A 127 -25.60 -8.82 -14.05
CA GLU A 127 -25.24 -7.71 -14.94
C GLU A 127 -25.92 -6.39 -14.54
N SER A 128 -27.19 -6.46 -14.09
CA SER A 128 -27.88 -5.28 -13.57
C SER A 128 -27.23 -4.74 -12.29
N LEU A 129 -26.59 -5.57 -11.47
CA LEU A 129 -25.84 -5.11 -10.31
C LEU A 129 -24.58 -4.40 -10.76
N ARG A 130 -23.79 -5.00 -11.66
CA ARG A 130 -22.53 -4.41 -12.19
C ARG A 130 -22.75 -3.02 -12.77
N LYS A 131 -23.79 -2.86 -13.60
CA LYS A 131 -24.17 -1.57 -14.19
C LYS A 131 -24.61 -0.50 -13.18
N LYS A 132 -24.91 -0.87 -11.93
CA LYS A 132 -25.27 0.04 -10.83
C LYS A 132 -24.10 0.33 -9.90
N ILE A 133 -22.95 -0.33 -10.09
CA ILE A 133 -21.75 -0.07 -9.30
C ILE A 133 -21.19 1.28 -9.75
N LYS A 134 -21.03 2.19 -8.81
CA LYS A 134 -20.21 3.38 -9.02
C LYS A 134 -18.75 2.96 -8.88
N VAL A 135 -17.98 3.14 -9.94
CA VAL A 135 -16.54 2.87 -9.95
C VAL A 135 -15.80 4.21 -9.94
N THR A 136 -14.87 4.34 -9.01
CA THR A 136 -13.86 5.41 -9.02
C THR A 136 -12.52 4.75 -9.36
N ARG A 137 -11.90 5.17 -10.45
CA ARG A 137 -10.55 4.75 -10.82
C ARG A 137 -9.53 5.76 -10.33
N TYR A 138 -8.34 5.31 -9.99
CA TYR A 138 -7.23 6.16 -9.58
C TYR A 138 -5.92 5.54 -10.04
N GLN A 139 -4.86 6.33 -10.12
CA GLN A 139 -3.51 5.85 -10.37
C GLN A 139 -2.70 5.86 -9.07
N SER A 140 -1.58 5.16 -9.06
CA SER A 140 -0.63 5.29 -7.95
C SER A 140 0.81 5.35 -8.44
N THR A 141 1.64 5.96 -7.62
CA THR A 141 3.10 5.86 -7.75
C THR A 141 3.63 5.14 -6.52
N LEU A 142 4.59 4.25 -6.73
CA LEU A 142 5.19 3.45 -5.68
C LEU A 142 6.69 3.77 -5.57
N TYR A 143 7.18 3.82 -4.33
CA TYR A 143 8.60 3.74 -4.04
C TYR A 143 8.82 2.64 -3.02
N THR A 144 9.73 1.72 -3.31
CA THR A 144 10.09 0.61 -2.43
C THR A 144 11.55 0.72 -2.03
N MET A 145 11.86 0.44 -0.77
CA MET A 145 13.22 0.39 -0.25
C MET A 145 13.36 -0.77 0.73
N HIS A 146 14.43 -1.55 0.58
CA HIS A 146 14.83 -2.54 1.57
C HIS A 146 15.58 -1.88 2.74
N TYR A 147 15.52 -2.48 3.92
CA TYR A 147 16.23 -1.96 5.09
C TYR A 147 17.74 -1.80 4.86
N GLY A 148 18.36 -2.68 4.08
CA GLY A 148 19.78 -2.56 3.70
C GLY A 148 20.09 -1.29 2.91
N GLU A 149 19.19 -0.89 2.01
CA GLU A 149 19.30 0.35 1.22
C GLU A 149 19.10 1.58 2.09
N TYR A 150 18.15 1.52 3.04
CA TYR A 150 17.99 2.54 4.07
C TYR A 150 19.26 2.73 4.92
N VAL A 151 19.91 1.64 5.34
CA VAL A 151 21.18 1.73 6.08
C VAL A 151 22.29 2.33 5.23
N ALA A 152 22.36 1.98 3.94
CA ALA A 152 23.30 2.60 3.01
C ALA A 152 23.03 4.10 2.82
N TYR A 153 21.76 4.49 2.69
CA TYR A 153 21.31 5.87 2.63
C TYR A 153 21.77 6.65 3.88
N LEU A 154 21.58 6.11 5.08
CA LEU A 154 21.99 6.78 6.31
C LEU A 154 23.51 6.96 6.41
N LYS A 155 24.30 5.93 6.04
CA LYS A 155 25.77 6.06 6.00
C LYS A 155 26.23 7.15 5.04
N LYS A 156 25.61 7.22 3.86
CA LYS A 156 25.95 8.19 2.81
C LYS A 156 25.54 9.62 3.19
N ASN A 157 24.32 9.80 3.69
CA ASN A 157 23.70 11.13 3.84
C ASN A 157 23.73 11.66 5.29
N ARG A 158 23.84 10.78 6.29
CA ARG A 158 23.79 11.13 7.72
C ARG A 158 25.01 10.66 8.52
N GLY A 159 25.98 10.00 7.88
CA GLY A 159 27.29 9.65 8.46
C GLY A 159 27.31 8.46 9.41
N ALA A 160 26.16 7.85 9.76
CA ALA A 160 26.09 6.70 10.65
C ALA A 160 24.94 5.76 10.31
N ALA A 161 25.11 4.47 10.62
CA ALA A 161 24.03 3.48 10.58
C ALA A 161 23.22 3.52 11.90
N PRO A 162 21.95 3.13 11.89
CA PRO A 162 21.14 3.08 13.11
C PRO A 162 21.66 1.97 14.04
N SER A 163 21.75 2.26 15.34
CA SER A 163 22.13 1.29 16.37
C SER A 163 20.88 0.79 17.08
N ILE A 164 20.49 -0.47 16.83
CA ILE A 164 19.26 -1.06 17.37
C ILE A 164 19.62 -2.31 18.16
N SER A 165 19.23 -2.33 19.44
CA SER A 165 19.49 -3.47 20.32
C SER A 165 18.78 -4.73 19.81
N GLY A 166 19.54 -5.82 19.63
CA GLY A 166 19.03 -7.10 19.16
C GLY A 166 18.80 -7.21 17.64
N ALA A 167 19.12 -6.19 16.85
CA ALA A 167 19.12 -6.30 15.39
C ALA A 167 20.40 -7.00 14.91
N PRO A 168 20.30 -8.06 14.07
CA PRO A 168 21.47 -8.67 13.43
C PRO A 168 22.22 -7.65 12.56
N PRO A 169 23.54 -7.80 12.37
CA PRO A 169 24.27 -6.99 11.40
C PRO A 169 23.65 -7.17 10.01
N VAL A 170 23.51 -6.07 9.27
CA VAL A 170 22.98 -6.08 7.90
C VAL A 170 23.83 -7.00 7.03
N VAL A 171 23.24 -8.11 6.58
CA VAL A 171 23.90 -9.02 5.65
C VAL A 171 23.84 -8.37 4.27
N ASN A 172 24.96 -7.83 3.81
CA ASN A 172 25.12 -7.31 2.45
C ASN A 172 24.97 -8.45 1.44
N GLY A 173 23.74 -8.76 1.05
CA GLY A 173 23.42 -9.77 0.04
C GLY A 173 22.50 -9.29 -1.07
N PHE A 174 21.96 -8.06 -0.97
CA PHE A 174 21.02 -7.56 -1.96
C PHE A 174 21.76 -6.85 -3.11
N LYS A 175 21.68 -7.44 -4.31
CA LYS A 175 22.06 -6.76 -5.55
C LYS A 175 20.86 -5.92 -6.00
N PRO A 176 21.01 -4.61 -6.22
CA PRO A 176 19.94 -3.80 -6.76
C PRO A 176 19.53 -4.35 -8.13
N SER A 177 18.24 -4.57 -8.33
CA SER A 177 17.67 -4.77 -9.66
C SER A 177 17.76 -3.45 -10.41
N HIS A 178 18.56 -3.45 -11.48
CA HIS A 178 18.61 -2.40 -12.49
C HIS A 178 17.28 -2.23 -13.22
#